data_AF-A0A1E5GZD0-F1
#
_entry.id   AF-A0A1E5GZD0-F1
#
_cell.length_a   1.000
_cell.length_b   1.000
_cell.length_c   1.000
_cell.angle_alpha   90.00
_cell.angle_beta   90.00
_cell.angle_gamma   90.00
#
_symmetry.space_group_name_H-M   'P 1'
#
loop_
_entity.id
_entity.type
_entity.pdbx_description
1 polymer ?
#
loop_
_entity_poly.entity_id
_entity_poly.type
_entity_poly.pdbx_seq_one_letter_code
_entity_poly.pdbx_strand_id
1 'polypeptide(L)'
;MTSDYDTLTQEFLAGLVLEERTKLYNDLLALEEVHKLNQHSSYYTFKNLKRVFRRRSERRKRTFRYINSHNNELLIHQIHEQHFFKNKYCIQIYFNSTECSYIVIEQLLATLKAPDVSPLRSFREIAV
;
A
#
# COMPACT_ATOMS: atom_id res chain seq x y z
N MET A 1 -10.69 14.61 9.30
CA MET A 1 -10.25 14.05 8.02
C MET A 1 -9.29 12.87 8.18
N THR A 2 -8.44 12.80 9.23
CA THR A 2 -7.62 11.59 9.51
C THR A 2 -8.40 10.47 10.18
N SER A 3 -9.39 10.83 11.01
CA SER A 3 -10.30 9.93 11.75
C SER A 3 -11.07 8.93 10.88
N ASP A 4 -11.44 9.37 9.68
CA ASP A 4 -12.33 8.58 8.81
C ASP A 4 -11.56 7.44 8.15
N TYR A 5 -10.24 7.61 7.97
CA TYR A 5 -9.38 6.55 7.45
C TYR A 5 -8.95 5.55 8.52
N ASP A 6 -8.87 5.95 9.81
CA ASP A 6 -8.57 5.02 10.91
C ASP A 6 -9.68 3.96 11.08
N THR A 7 -10.94 4.39 10.99
CA THR A 7 -12.09 3.48 11.07
C THR A 7 -12.14 2.55 9.86
N LEU A 8 -11.94 3.08 8.64
CA LEU A 8 -11.88 2.28 7.42
C LEU A 8 -10.76 1.23 7.43
N THR A 9 -9.58 1.60 7.95
CA THR A 9 -8.44 0.68 8.02
C THR A 9 -8.65 -0.41 9.05
N GLN A 10 -9.20 -0.09 10.23
CA GLN A 10 -9.55 -1.10 11.23
C GLN A 10 -10.61 -2.08 10.71
N GLU A 11 -11.67 -1.58 10.08
CA GLU A 11 -12.74 -2.41 9.51
C GLU A 11 -12.21 -3.30 8.37
N PHE A 12 -11.34 -2.75 7.51
CA PHE A 12 -10.72 -3.51 6.44
C PHE A 12 -9.89 -4.68 6.97
N LEU A 13 -9.02 -4.41 7.96
CA LEU A 13 -8.15 -5.40 8.58
C LEU A 13 -8.92 -6.45 9.38
N ALA A 14 -10.04 -6.10 10.00
CA ALA A 14 -10.91 -7.04 10.71
C ALA A 14 -11.50 -8.11 9.77
N GLY A 15 -11.65 -7.79 8.48
CA GLY A 15 -12.12 -8.72 7.46
C GLY A 15 -11.05 -9.58 6.80
N LEU A 16 -9.77 -9.43 7.17
CA LEU A 16 -8.66 -10.19 6.57
C LEU A 16 -8.30 -11.41 7.41
N VAL A 17 -8.00 -12.52 6.74
CA VAL A 17 -7.44 -13.70 7.40
C VAL A 17 -5.98 -13.41 7.80
N LEU A 18 -5.46 -14.09 8.83
CA LEU A 18 -4.10 -13.87 9.33
C LEU A 18 -3.01 -13.98 8.24
N GLU A 19 -3.16 -14.93 7.31
CA GLU A 19 -2.26 -15.10 6.17
C GLU A 19 -2.31 -13.89 5.21
N GLU A 20 -3.50 -13.38 4.94
CA GLU A 20 -3.69 -12.20 4.08
C GLU A 20 -3.17 -10.94 4.77
N ARG A 21 -3.32 -10.85 6.09
CA ARG A 21 -2.79 -9.76 6.92
C ARG A 21 -1.27 -9.73 6.90
N THR A 22 -0.61 -10.87 7.03
CA THR A 22 0.87 -10.96 6.94
C THR A 22 1.38 -10.69 5.54
N LYS A 23 0.71 -11.18 4.50
CA LYS A 23 1.02 -10.87 3.10
C LYS A 23 0.89 -9.37 2.82
N LEU A 24 -0.25 -8.78 3.20
CA LEU A 24 -0.51 -7.35 3.06
C LEU A 24 0.58 -6.55 3.78
N TYR A 25 0.92 -6.91 5.02
CA TYR A 25 1.97 -6.24 5.78
C TYR A 25 3.32 -6.23 5.06
N ASN A 26 3.77 -7.38 4.56
CA ASN A 26 5.04 -7.48 3.83
C ASN A 26 5.01 -6.67 2.53
N ASP A 27 3.91 -6.72 1.78
CA ASP A 27 3.74 -5.95 0.55
C ASP A 27 3.70 -4.44 0.83
N LEU A 28 3.09 -3.99 1.93
CA LEU A 28 3.07 -2.58 2.35
C LEU A 28 4.44 -2.10 2.82
N LEU A 29 5.23 -2.94 3.51
CA LEU A 29 6.61 -2.62 3.88
C LEU A 29 7.47 -2.41 2.64
N ALA A 30 7.39 -3.32 1.66
CA ALA A 30 8.09 -3.16 0.39
C ALA A 30 7.61 -1.89 -0.36
N LEU A 31 6.32 -1.58 -0.29
CA LEU A 31 5.76 -0.36 -0.87
C LEU A 31 6.34 0.90 -0.21
N GLU A 32 6.46 0.91 1.13
CA GLU A 32 7.01 2.02 1.92
C GLU A 32 8.47 2.31 1.57
N GLU A 33 9.31 1.26 1.46
CA GLU A 33 10.70 1.41 1.05
C GLU A 33 10.83 2.00 -0.36
N VAL A 34 10.05 1.47 -1.31
CA VAL A 34 10.03 2.00 -2.68
C VAL A 34 9.51 3.44 -2.69
N HIS A 35 8.49 3.78 -1.89
CA HIS A 35 8.00 5.14 -1.79
C HIS A 35 9.09 6.08 -1.28
N LYS A 36 9.76 5.76 -0.17
CA LYS A 36 10.85 6.58 0.41
C LYS A 36 12.00 6.80 -0.57
N LEU A 37 12.41 5.76 -1.31
CA LEU A 37 13.46 5.87 -2.33
C LEU A 37 13.05 6.75 -3.51
N ASN A 38 11.76 6.77 -3.86
CA ASN A 38 11.26 7.48 -5.03
C ASN A 38 10.64 8.86 -4.74
N GLN A 39 10.36 9.17 -3.47
CA GLN A 39 9.69 10.42 -3.04
C GLN A 39 10.50 11.68 -3.37
N HIS A 40 11.82 11.56 -3.47
CA HIS A 40 12.72 12.69 -3.76
C HIS A 40 13.43 12.58 -5.11
N SER A 41 13.09 11.60 -5.94
CA SER A 41 13.88 11.32 -7.12
C SER A 41 13.15 11.53 -8.44
N SER A 42 13.50 12.63 -9.09
CA SER A 42 13.41 12.74 -10.55
C SER A 42 14.80 12.46 -11.13
N TYR A 43 15.07 11.21 -11.52
CA TYR A 43 16.36 10.88 -12.13
C TYR A 43 16.30 11.02 -13.66
N TYR A 44 17.22 11.83 -14.22
CA TYR A 44 17.47 11.90 -15.64
C TYR A 44 18.36 10.73 -16.08
N THR A 45 17.83 9.82 -16.90
CA THR A 45 18.60 8.67 -17.38
C THR A 45 19.24 8.97 -18.73
N PHE A 46 20.44 9.56 -18.74
CA PHE A 46 21.21 9.86 -19.96
C PHE A 46 21.83 8.63 -20.67
N LYS A 47 21.66 7.40 -20.14
CA LYS A 47 22.27 6.18 -20.71
C LYS A 47 21.71 5.75 -22.08
N ASN A 48 20.66 6.39 -22.60
CA ASN A 48 19.90 5.93 -23.77
C ASN A 48 19.94 6.87 -24.99
N LEU A 49 21.00 7.68 -25.16
CA LEU A 49 21.19 8.52 -26.36
C LEU A 49 21.14 7.74 -27.69
N LYS A 50 21.38 6.41 -27.68
CA LYS A 50 21.25 5.54 -28.87
C LYS A 50 19.83 5.01 -29.14
N ARG A 51 18.86 5.21 -28.24
CA ARG A 51 17.46 4.71 -28.36
C ARG A 51 16.42 5.79 -28.70
N VAL A 52 16.87 6.99 -29.06
CA VAL A 52 16.00 8.15 -29.38
C VAL A 52 15.03 7.88 -30.55
N PHE A 53 15.26 6.83 -31.35
CA PHE A 53 14.43 6.47 -32.49
C PHE A 53 13.31 5.44 -32.21
N ARG A 54 13.21 4.86 -31.00
CA ARG A 54 12.11 3.93 -30.66
C ARG A 54 11.23 4.51 -29.54
N ARG A 55 10.41 5.49 -29.92
CA ARG A 55 9.44 6.17 -29.05
C ARG A 55 8.29 5.23 -28.68
N ARG A 56 8.43 4.52 -27.56
CA ARG A 56 7.29 4.12 -26.72
C ARG A 56 7.68 4.48 -25.29
N SER A 57 6.88 5.33 -24.66
CA SER A 57 6.93 5.53 -23.21
C SER A 57 6.80 4.17 -22.54
N GLU A 58 7.86 3.69 -21.91
CA GLU A 58 7.80 2.46 -21.13
C GLU A 58 7.02 2.78 -19.85
N ARG A 59 5.79 2.25 -19.76
CA ARG A 59 4.94 2.37 -18.58
C ARG A 59 4.87 1.01 -17.92
N ARG A 60 5.58 0.84 -16.80
CA ARG A 60 5.44 -0.36 -15.97
C ARG A 60 4.43 -0.06 -14.88
N LYS A 61 3.29 -0.75 -14.92
CA LYS A 61 2.26 -0.69 -13.88
C LYS A 61 2.27 -2.01 -13.11
N ARG A 62 2.46 -1.96 -11.79
CA ARG A 62 2.21 -3.07 -10.88
C ARG A 62 0.94 -2.76 -10.10
N THR A 63 0.05 -3.74 -10.01
CA THR A 63 -1.22 -3.61 -9.29
C THR A 63 -1.25 -4.63 -8.17
N PHE A 64 -1.50 -4.16 -6.95
CA PHE A 64 -1.86 -5.00 -5.82
C PHE A 64 -3.35 -4.87 -5.60
N ARG A 65 -4.02 -6.00 -5.45
CA ARG A 65 -5.46 -6.07 -5.23
C ARG A 65 -5.70 -6.97 -4.04
N TYR A 66 -6.40 -6.43 -3.06
CA TYR A 66 -6.82 -7.15 -1.85
C TYR A 66 -8.33 -6.99 -1.72
N ILE A 67 -9.00 -8.08 -1.44
CA ILE A 67 -10.44 -8.10 -1.16
C ILE A 67 -10.59 -8.84 0.15
N ASN A 68 -11.31 -8.24 1.10
CA ASN A 68 -11.55 -8.86 2.40
C ASN A 68 -12.90 -9.64 2.40
N SER A 69 -13.19 -10.32 3.51
CA SER A 69 -14.45 -11.09 3.67
C SER A 69 -15.73 -10.24 3.64
N HIS A 70 -15.61 -8.94 3.93
CA HIS A 70 -16.70 -7.96 3.83
C HIS A 70 -16.88 -7.39 2.42
N ASN A 71 -16.16 -7.94 1.43
CA ASN A 71 -16.13 -7.49 0.05
C ASN A 71 -15.63 -6.03 -0.12
N ASN A 72 -14.88 -5.52 0.87
CA ASN A 72 -14.12 -4.29 0.75
C ASN A 72 -12.85 -4.55 -0.05
N GLU A 73 -12.55 -3.66 -0.98
CA GLU A 73 -11.45 -3.77 -1.92
C GLU A 73 -10.40 -2.67 -1.68
N LEU A 74 -9.15 -3.09 -1.52
CA LEU A 74 -7.98 -2.22 -1.54
C LEU A 74 -7.17 -2.48 -2.81
N LEU A 75 -7.03 -1.44 -3.62
CA LEU A 75 -6.28 -1.44 -4.86
C LEU A 75 -5.11 -0.46 -4.76
N ILE A 76 -3.89 -0.95 -5.02
CA ILE A 76 -2.68 -0.13 -5.03
C ILE A 76 -2.03 -0.24 -6.39
N HIS A 77 -1.86 0.89 -7.07
CA HIS A 77 -1.19 1.00 -8.34
C HIS A 77 0.17 1.66 -8.16
N GLN A 78 1.24 0.92 -8.43
CA GLN A 78 2.58 1.48 -8.61
C GLN A 78 2.80 1.71 -10.10
N ILE A 79 2.99 2.97 -10.49
CA ILE A 79 3.20 3.37 -11.86
C ILE A 79 4.59 3.96 -11.99
N HIS A 80 5.41 3.32 -12.81
CA HIS A 80 6.66 3.89 -13.30
C HIS A 80 6.46 4.31 -14.74
N GLU A 81 6.63 5.60 -15.01
CA GLU A 81 6.53 6.17 -16.34
C GLU A 81 7.89 6.74 -16.75
N GLN A 82 8.43 6.28 -17.87
CA GLN A 82 9.62 6.86 -18.49
C GLN A 82 9.19 7.79 -19.63
N HIS A 83 9.32 9.10 -19.41
CA HIS A 83 9.00 10.13 -20.41
C HIS A 83 10.27 10.85 -20.89
N PHE A 84 10.63 10.63 -22.15
CA PHE A 84 11.81 11.14 -22.88
C PHE A 84 13.19 10.89 -22.24
N PHE A 85 13.42 11.25 -20.98
CA PHE A 85 14.59 10.89 -20.15
C PHE A 85 14.29 10.95 -18.64
N LYS A 86 13.05 11.28 -18.28
CA LYS A 86 12.60 11.51 -16.91
C LYS A 86 11.76 10.32 -16.46
N ASN A 87 12.20 9.69 -15.39
CA ASN A 87 11.41 8.67 -14.71
C ASN A 87 10.48 9.38 -13.72
N LYS A 88 9.18 9.11 -13.82
CA LYS A 88 8.16 9.54 -12.87
C LYS A 88 7.64 8.29 -12.17
N TYR A 89 7.75 8.28 -10.84
CA TYR A 89 7.11 7.29 -10.00
C TYR A 89 5.84 7.88 -9.38
N CYS A 90 4.76 7.12 -9.42
CA CYS A 90 3.48 7.51 -8.83
C CYS A 90 2.84 6.28 -8.17
N ILE A 91 2.30 6.48 -6.97
CA ILE A 91 1.46 5.49 -6.30
C ILE A 91 0.04 6.04 -6.30
N GLN A 92 -0.92 5.24 -6.76
CA GLN A 92 -2.35 5.54 -6.64
C GLN A 92 -2.98 4.47 -5.75
N ILE A 93 -3.82 4.89 -4.81
CA ILE A 93 -4.48 4.00 -3.85
C ILE A 93 -5.97 4.20 -4.00
N TYR A 94 -6.71 3.10 -4.08
CA TYR A 94 -8.15 3.09 -4.15
C TYR A 94 -8.72 2.17 -3.09
N PHE A 95 -9.70 2.66 -2.35
CA PHE A 95 -10.49 1.89 -1.41
C PHE A 95 -11.94 1.88 -1.88
N ASN A 96 -12.50 0.70 -2.17
CA ASN A 96 -13.87 0.56 -2.70
C ASN A 96 -14.13 1.51 -3.90
N SER A 97 -13.21 1.56 -4.87
CA SER A 97 -13.22 2.47 -6.03
C SER A 97 -13.07 3.97 -5.73
N THR A 98 -12.87 4.36 -4.47
CA THR A 98 -12.62 5.75 -4.07
C THR A 98 -11.12 5.99 -3.99
N GLU A 99 -10.62 7.02 -4.66
CA GLU A 99 -9.19 7.39 -4.58
C GLU A 99 -8.85 7.91 -3.18
N CYS A 100 -7.79 7.36 -2.59
CA CYS A 100 -7.34 7.70 -1.26
C CYS A 100 -5.91 8.22 -1.26
N SER A 101 -5.59 9.05 -0.26
CA SER A 101 -4.23 9.51 -0.02
C SER A 101 -3.34 8.39 0.49
N TYR A 102 -2.02 8.56 0.34
CA TYR A 102 -1.00 7.66 0.89
C TYR A 102 -1.09 7.50 2.43
N ILE A 103 -1.74 8.45 3.12
CA ILE A 103 -2.05 8.39 4.56
C ILE A 103 -2.71 7.07 4.94
N VAL A 104 -3.56 6.50 4.08
CA VAL A 104 -4.23 5.20 4.34
C VAL A 104 -3.21 4.06 4.46
N ILE A 105 -2.13 4.09 3.68
CA ILE A 105 -1.07 3.08 3.76
C ILE A 105 -0.27 3.24 5.05
N GLU A 106 0.00 4.48 5.46
CA GLU A 106 0.69 4.76 6.72
C GLU A 106 -0.14 4.26 7.92
N GLN A 107 -1.45 4.49 7.90
CA GLN A 107 -2.38 4.00 8.92
C GLN A 107 -2.47 2.48 8.92
N LEU A 108 -2.62 1.83 7.75
CA LEU A 108 -2.59 0.36 7.66
C LEU A 108 -1.29 -0.20 8.25
N LEU A 109 -0.14 0.38 7.90
CA LEU A 109 1.14 -0.04 8.46
C LEU A 109 1.21 0.19 9.97
N ALA A 110 0.68 1.30 10.49
CA ALA A 110 0.66 1.58 11.92
C ALA A 110 -0.22 0.57 12.68
N THR A 111 -1.41 0.26 12.18
CA THR A 111 -2.34 -0.73 12.77
C THR A 111 -1.83 -2.16 12.65
N LEU A 112 -1.05 -2.47 11.62
CA LEU A 112 -0.38 -3.77 11.48
C LEU A 112 0.87 -3.89 12.35
N LYS A 113 1.59 -2.79 12.58
CA LYS A 113 2.76 -2.71 13.47
C LYS A 113 2.39 -2.75 14.95
N ALA A 114 1.23 -2.22 15.33
CA ALA A 114 0.68 -2.38 16.65
C ALA A 114 0.19 -3.83 16.80
N PRO A 115 0.90 -4.71 17.54
CA PRO A 115 0.32 -6.00 17.87
C PRO A 115 -0.99 -5.71 18.61
N ASP A 116 -2.05 -6.42 18.23
CA ASP A 116 -3.30 -6.47 18.97
C ASP A 116 -2.95 -6.80 20.42
N VAL A 117 -2.89 -5.79 21.29
CA VAL A 117 -2.99 -6.03 22.73
C VAL A 117 -4.45 -6.38 22.94
N SER A 118 -4.79 -7.62 22.61
CA SER A 118 -6.04 -8.22 23.03
C SER A 118 -6.12 -7.96 24.54
N PRO A 119 -7.15 -7.30 25.07
CA PRO A 119 -7.34 -7.33 26.51
C PRO A 119 -7.50 -8.81 26.86
N LEU A 120 -6.56 -9.33 27.68
CA LEU A 120 -6.61 -10.68 28.21
C LEU A 120 -8.07 -10.96 28.57
N ARG A 121 -8.67 -11.94 27.89
CA ARG A 121 -9.91 -12.55 28.35
C ARG A 121 -9.67 -12.92 29.80
N SER A 122 -10.37 -12.22 30.69
CA SER A 122 -10.35 -12.47 32.13
C SER A 122 -10.67 -13.94 32.34
N PHE A 123 -9.63 -14.74 32.65
CA PHE A 123 -9.82 -16.03 33.26
C PHE A 123 -10.34 -15.74 34.66
N ARG A 124 -11.67 -15.66 34.80
CA ARG A 124 -12.31 -15.88 36.09
C ARG A 124 -12.07 -17.35 36.42
N GLU A 125 -11.04 -17.60 37.22
CA GLU A 125 -10.91 -18.84 37.98
C GLU A 125 -12.22 -19.04 38.75
N ILE A 126 -12.96 -20.07 38.36
CA ILE A 126 -13.97 -20.68 39.20
C ILE A 126 -13.20 -21.64 40.11
N ALA A 127 -12.94 -21.21 41.35
CA ALA A 127 -12.57 -22.14 42.42
C ALA A 127 -13.84 -22.41 43.24
N VAL A 128 -14.24 -23.68 43.24
CA VAL A 128 -15.26 -24.31 44.09
C VAL A 128 -14.64 -24.64 45.44
#